data_AF-A0A9P8V1Z9-F1
#
_entry.id   AF-A0A9P8V1Z9-F1
#
_cell.length_a   1.000
_cell.length_b   1.000
_cell.length_c   1.000
_cell.angle_alpha   90.00
_cell.angle_beta   90.00
_cell.angle_gamma   90.00
#
_symmetry.space_group_name_H-M   'P 1'
#
loop_
_entity.id
_entity.type
_entity.pdbx_description
1 polymer ?
#
loop_
_entity_poly.entity_id
_entity_poly.type
_entity_poly.pdbx_seq_one_letter_code
_entity_poly.pdbx_strand_id
1 'polypeptide(L)'
;MKFSVSTWAAVASTLVTMASPAAAVPVCALTCFSDVITEYPPLSCTEANMFLCFCKSPFLAVTFHECVCEKCATPALAEEAIAFGLDTCVEYAAPIDWLPTTCVA
;
A
#
# COMPACT_ATOMS: atom_id res chain seq x y z
N MET A 1 -9.04 -15.58 61.35
CA MET A 1 -9.80 -14.33 61.14
C MET A 1 -9.97 -14.12 59.63
N LYS A 2 -11.22 -14.12 59.18
CA LYS A 2 -11.85 -13.59 57.94
C LYS A 2 -10.99 -13.39 56.67
N PHE A 3 -11.15 -14.29 55.70
CA PHE A 3 -10.83 -14.04 54.28
C PHE A 3 -12.01 -13.28 53.65
N SER A 4 -11.81 -12.01 53.28
CA SER A 4 -12.78 -11.26 52.50
C SER A 4 -12.66 -11.64 51.03
N VAL A 5 -13.66 -12.37 50.53
CA VAL A 5 -13.85 -12.63 49.10
C VAL A 5 -14.51 -11.38 48.51
N SER A 6 -13.78 -10.68 47.64
CA SER A 6 -14.33 -9.55 46.88
C SER A 6 -14.83 -10.08 45.55
N THR A 7 -16.14 -10.24 45.46
CA THR A 7 -16.87 -10.67 44.27
C THR A 7 -16.79 -9.59 43.20
N TRP A 8 -15.88 -9.74 42.23
CA TRP A 8 -15.89 -8.94 41.01
C TRP A 8 -16.57 -9.76 39.91
N ALA A 9 -17.73 -9.31 39.47
CA ALA A 9 -18.46 -9.89 38.35
C ALA A 9 -17.61 -9.77 37.07
N ALA A 10 -17.28 -10.90 36.46
CA ALA A 10 -16.64 -10.94 35.15
C ALA A 10 -17.69 -10.56 34.10
N VAL A 11 -17.68 -9.31 33.65
CA VAL A 11 -18.39 -8.89 32.43
C VAL A 11 -17.58 -9.43 31.27
N ALA A 12 -18.01 -10.58 30.72
CA ALA A 12 -17.45 -11.14 29.50
C ALA A 12 -17.90 -10.28 28.30
N SER A 13 -17.17 -9.20 28.03
CA SER A 13 -17.32 -8.41 26.81
C SER A 13 -16.81 -9.25 25.63
N THR A 14 -17.72 -9.90 24.90
CA THR A 14 -17.42 -10.47 23.59
C THR A 14 -17.09 -9.33 22.62
N LEU A 15 -15.79 -9.03 22.47
CA LEU A 15 -15.27 -8.19 21.41
C LEU A 15 -15.48 -8.92 20.09
N VAL A 16 -16.54 -8.57 19.36
CA VAL A 16 -16.70 -8.91 17.95
C VAL A 16 -15.69 -8.04 17.19
N THR A 17 -14.52 -8.59 16.91
CA THR A 17 -13.60 -7.95 15.97
C THR A 17 -14.22 -8.07 14.58
N MET A 18 -14.78 -6.95 14.09
CA MET A 18 -15.09 -6.77 12.68
C MET A 18 -13.74 -6.83 11.94
N ALA A 19 -13.37 -8.02 11.47
CA ALA A 19 -12.27 -8.16 10.54
C ALA A 19 -12.74 -7.56 9.21
N SER A 20 -12.54 -6.26 9.02
CA SER A 20 -12.59 -5.67 7.69
C SER A 20 -11.62 -6.46 6.82
N PRO A 21 -12.00 -6.94 5.62
CA PRO A 21 -11.04 -7.51 4.71
C PRO A 21 -10.18 -6.35 4.24
N ALA A 22 -9.06 -6.08 4.92
CA ALA A 22 -8.01 -5.28 4.33
C ALA A 22 -7.64 -6.00 3.03
N ALA A 23 -7.93 -5.39 1.88
CA ALA A 23 -7.47 -5.89 0.61
C ALA A 23 -5.96 -6.11 0.74
N ALA A 24 -5.52 -7.35 0.56
CA ALA A 24 -4.11 -7.67 0.74
C ALA A 24 -3.33 -6.97 -0.38
N VAL A 25 -2.55 -5.95 -0.02
CA VAL A 25 -1.66 -5.29 -0.98
C VAL A 25 -0.64 -6.33 -1.48
N PRO A 26 -0.45 -6.49 -2.80
CA PRO A 26 0.55 -7.42 -3.32
C PRO A 26 1.92 -7.08 -2.76
N VAL A 27 2.65 -8.07 -2.24
CA VAL A 27 3.98 -7.86 -1.66
C VAL A 27 4.94 -7.21 -2.68
N CYS A 28 4.83 -7.59 -3.96
CA CYS A 28 5.65 -7.00 -5.01
C CYS A 28 5.38 -5.49 -5.21
N ALA A 29 4.16 -5.00 -4.95
CA ALA A 29 3.86 -3.57 -4.99
C ALA A 29 4.64 -2.81 -3.91
N LEU A 30 4.63 -3.33 -2.67
CA LEU A 30 5.35 -2.72 -1.55
C LEU A 30 6.87 -2.74 -1.78
N THR A 31 7.40 -3.87 -2.23
CA THR A 31 8.82 -4.02 -2.55
C THR A 31 9.22 -3.05 -3.66
N CYS A 32 8.51 -3.03 -4.79
CA CYS A 32 8.85 -2.15 -5.91
C CYS A 32 8.73 -0.67 -5.55
N PHE A 33 7.72 -0.28 -4.77
CA PHE A 33 7.62 1.10 -4.31
C PHE A 33 8.81 1.48 -3.42
N SER A 34 9.16 0.61 -2.46
CA SER A 34 10.31 0.81 -1.57
C SER A 34 11.62 0.91 -2.35
N ASP A 35 11.85 0.01 -3.31
CA ASP A 35 13.06 -0.04 -4.11
C ASP A 35 13.18 1.22 -4.98
N VAL A 36 12.12 1.61 -5.69
CA VAL A 36 12.10 2.82 -6.54
C VAL A 36 12.41 4.07 -5.74
N ILE A 37 11.80 4.26 -4.58
CA ILE A 37 12.05 5.45 -3.73
C ILE A 37 13.44 5.41 -3.09
N THR A 38 14.00 4.22 -2.87
CA THR A 38 15.35 4.08 -2.28
C THR A 38 16.44 4.30 -3.33
N GLU A 39 16.27 3.77 -4.53
CA GLU A 39 17.24 3.90 -5.63
C GLU A 39 17.14 5.27 -6.31
N TYR A 40 15.92 5.79 -6.42
CA TYR A 40 15.61 7.08 -7.03
C TYR A 40 14.92 8.01 -6.03
N PRO A 41 15.59 8.40 -4.95
CA PRO A 41 14.99 9.27 -3.95
C PRO A 41 14.59 10.60 -4.63
N PRO A 42 13.32 11.03 -4.55
CA PRO A 42 12.86 12.30 -5.10
C PRO A 42 13.30 13.47 -4.22
N LEU A 43 14.62 13.70 -4.13
CA LEU A 43 15.24 14.70 -3.25
C LEU A 43 14.78 16.13 -3.54
N SER A 44 14.25 16.39 -4.74
CA SER A 44 13.69 17.68 -5.16
C SER A 44 12.19 17.82 -4.89
N CYS A 45 11.51 16.75 -4.48
CA CYS A 45 10.09 16.80 -4.21
C CYS A 45 9.82 17.45 -2.85
N THR A 46 8.89 18.41 -2.82
CA THR A 46 8.50 19.19 -1.63
C THR A 46 7.09 18.89 -1.15
N GLU A 47 6.51 17.79 -1.64
CA GLU A 47 5.15 17.38 -1.28
C GLU A 47 5.08 16.83 0.15
N ALA A 48 3.87 16.76 0.69
CA ALA A 48 3.64 16.39 2.09
C ALA A 48 4.10 14.97 2.46
N ASN A 49 4.26 14.08 1.47
CA ASN A 49 4.70 12.71 1.69
C ASN A 49 5.26 12.08 0.39
N MET A 50 5.90 10.93 0.56
CA MET A 50 6.55 10.20 -0.52
C MET A 50 5.60 9.64 -1.58
N PHE A 51 4.37 9.29 -1.20
CA PHE A 51 3.37 8.82 -2.16
C PHE A 51 2.96 9.94 -3.11
N LEU A 52 2.73 11.15 -2.60
CA LEU A 52 2.42 12.29 -3.46
C LEU A 52 3.61 12.69 -4.36
N CYS A 53 4.84 12.55 -3.87
CA CYS A 53 6.05 12.70 -4.69
C CYS A 53 6.13 11.68 -5.82
N PHE A 54 5.83 10.42 -5.51
CA PHE A 54 5.70 9.36 -6.50
C PHE A 54 4.63 9.70 -7.54
N CYS A 55 3.43 10.09 -7.09
CA CYS A 55 2.30 10.38 -7.96
C CYS A 55 2.54 11.55 -8.93
N LYS A 56 3.38 12.50 -8.54
CA LYS A 56 3.74 13.67 -9.36
C LYS A 56 5.02 13.48 -10.19
N SER A 57 5.67 12.33 -10.11
CA SER A 57 6.90 12.03 -10.84
C SER A 57 6.64 10.97 -11.91
N PRO A 58 6.60 11.35 -13.20
CA PRO A 58 6.45 10.38 -14.29
C PRO A 58 7.55 9.32 -14.30
N PHE A 59 8.77 9.74 -13.94
CA PHE A 59 9.91 8.83 -13.84
C PHE A 59 9.67 7.75 -12.78
N LEU A 60 9.30 8.13 -11.56
CA LEU A 60 9.06 7.14 -10.49
C LEU A 60 7.86 6.24 -10.80
N ALA A 61 6.80 6.78 -11.39
CA ALA A 61 5.63 6.01 -11.79
C ALA A 61 5.96 4.96 -12.87
N VAL A 62 6.76 5.32 -13.87
CA VAL A 62 7.25 4.37 -14.89
C VAL A 62 8.18 3.33 -14.27
N THR A 63 9.16 3.73 -13.46
CA THR A 63 10.10 2.77 -12.84
C THR A 63 9.38 1.79 -11.91
N PHE A 64 8.35 2.24 -11.20
CA PHE A 64 7.50 1.34 -10.42
C PHE A 64 6.73 0.35 -11.30
N HIS A 65 6.13 0.83 -12.39
CA HIS A 65 5.42 -0.03 -13.35
C HIS A 65 6.36 -1.10 -13.92
N GLU A 66 7.54 -0.70 -14.37
CA GLU A 66 8.56 -1.61 -14.89
C GLU A 66 9.00 -2.63 -13.84
N CYS A 67 9.28 -2.19 -12.60
CA CYS A 67 9.61 -3.09 -11.50
C CYS A 67 8.50 -4.11 -11.25
N VAL A 68 7.24 -3.66 -11.19
CA VAL A 68 6.09 -4.52 -10.97
C VAL A 68 5.96 -5.56 -12.09
N CYS A 69 6.12 -5.12 -13.34
CA CYS A 69 6.07 -6.01 -14.50
C CYS A 69 7.22 -7.02 -14.56
N GLU A 70 8.38 -6.69 -14.00
CA GLU A 70 9.53 -7.60 -13.93
C GLU A 70 9.44 -8.56 -12.72
N LYS A 71 9.01 -8.08 -11.56
CA LYS A 71 9.19 -8.77 -10.27
C LYS A 71 7.94 -9.49 -9.76
N CYS A 72 6.73 -9.07 -10.17
CA CYS A 72 5.52 -9.75 -9.71
C CYS A 72 5.40 -11.13 -10.38
N ALA A 73 5.05 -12.15 -9.60
CA ALA A 73 5.12 -13.54 -10.02
C ALA A 73 4.13 -13.92 -11.15
N THR A 74 3.04 -13.17 -11.28
CA THR A 74 2.01 -13.42 -12.31
C THR A 74 1.47 -12.10 -12.84
N PRO A 75 0.93 -12.07 -14.08
CA PRO A 75 0.32 -10.87 -14.64
C PRO A 75 -0.83 -10.32 -13.77
N ALA A 76 -1.67 -11.19 -13.21
CA ALA A 76 -2.77 -10.76 -12.34
C ALA A 76 -2.26 -10.03 -11.08
N LEU A 77 -1.21 -10.54 -10.43
CA LEU A 77 -0.59 -9.85 -9.29
C LEU A 77 0.07 -8.54 -9.71
N ALA A 78 0.62 -8.46 -10.92
CA ALA A 78 1.20 -7.24 -11.44
C ALA A 78 0.13 -6.17 -11.70
N GLU A 79 -1.01 -6.55 -12.30
CA GLU A 79 -2.17 -5.66 -12.49
C GLU A 79 -2.73 -5.16 -11.16
N GLU A 80 -2.87 -6.04 -10.16
CA GLU A 80 -3.27 -5.64 -8.80
C GLU A 80 -2.25 -4.68 -8.15
N ALA A 81 -0.94 -4.89 -8.38
CA ALA A 81 0.12 -4.04 -7.87
C ALA A 81 0.13 -2.66 -8.56
N ILE A 82 -0.08 -2.61 -9.87
CA ILE A 82 -0.24 -1.35 -10.63
C ILE A 82 -1.48 -0.61 -10.12
N ALA A 83 -2.61 -1.30 -10.01
CA ALA A 83 -3.84 -0.72 -9.48
C ALA A 83 -3.64 -0.12 -8.09
N PHE A 84 -2.94 -0.82 -7.18
CA PHE A 84 -2.58 -0.27 -5.87
C PHE A 84 -1.80 1.05 -5.96
N GLY A 85 -0.80 1.14 -6.84
CA GLY A 85 -0.03 2.37 -7.04
C GLY A 85 -0.89 3.52 -7.60
N LEU A 86 -1.78 3.22 -8.55
CA LEU A 86 -2.70 4.18 -9.15
C LEU A 86 -3.77 4.67 -8.16
N ASP A 87 -4.38 3.75 -7.41
CA ASP A 87 -5.40 4.05 -6.40
C ASP A 87 -4.81 4.91 -5.28
N THR A 88 -3.57 4.62 -4.86
CA THR A 88 -2.83 5.49 -3.92
C THR A 88 -2.78 6.93 -4.46
N CYS A 89 -2.53 7.10 -5.75
CA CYS A 89 -2.47 8.43 -6.37
C CYS A 89 -3.85 9.12 -6.48
N VAL A 90 -4.93 8.35 -6.60
CA VAL A 90 -6.29 8.89 -6.47
C VAL A 90 -6.55 9.38 -5.04
N GLU A 91 -6.16 8.62 -4.02
CA GLU A 91 -6.32 9.01 -2.60
C GLU A 91 -5.60 10.32 -2.25
N TYR A 92 -4.45 10.58 -2.87
CA TYR A 92 -3.70 11.82 -2.71
C TYR A 92 -4.09 12.93 -3.72
N ALA A 93 -5.21 12.78 -4.43
CA ALA A 93 -5.72 13.76 -5.40
C ALA A 93 -4.72 14.12 -6.52
N ALA A 94 -3.91 13.16 -6.93
CA ALA A 94 -2.93 13.27 -8.02
C ALA A 94 -2.99 12.07 -8.96
N PRO A 95 -4.15 11.78 -9.59
CA PRO A 95 -4.35 10.58 -10.41
C PRO A 95 -3.38 10.52 -11.60
N ILE A 96 -2.99 9.29 -11.96
CA ILE A 96 -2.12 8.99 -13.10
C ILE A 96 -2.93 8.21 -14.13
N ASP A 97 -3.46 8.90 -15.14
CA ASP A 97 -4.30 8.27 -16.18
C ASP A 97 -3.52 7.87 -17.44
N TRP A 98 -2.25 8.25 -17.53
CA TRP A 98 -1.39 7.99 -18.69
C TRP A 98 -0.56 6.71 -18.59
N LEU A 99 -0.46 6.13 -17.40
CA LEU A 99 0.33 4.92 -17.15
C LEU A 99 -0.51 3.68 -17.52
N PRO A 100 0.04 2.69 -18.24
CA PRO A 100 -0.68 1.47 -18.56
C PRO A 100 -1.10 0.70 -17.30
N THR A 101 -2.33 0.19 -17.29
CA THR A 101 -2.85 -0.62 -16.18
C THR A 101 -2.43 -2.09 -16.22
N THR A 102 -1.70 -2.48 -17.27
CA THR A 102 -1.27 -3.86 -17.54
C THR A 102 0.21 -3.89 -17.92
N CYS A 103 0.85 -5.03 -17.69
CA CYS A 103 2.18 -5.31 -18.23
C CYS A 103 2.04 -5.82 -19.67
N VAL A 104 2.46 -5.00 -20.64
CA VAL A 104 2.56 -5.46 -22.02
C VAL A 104 3.74 -6.43 -22.14
N ALA A 105 3.48 -7.58 -22.76
CA ALA A 105 4.47 -8.62 -23.04
C ALA A 105 5.38 -8.27 -24.22
#